data_AF-A0A450TI18-F1
#
_entry.id   AF-A0A450TI18-F1
#
_cell.length_a   1.000
_cell.length_b   1.000
_cell.length_c   1.000
_cell.angle_alpha   90.00
_cell.angle_beta   90.00
_cell.angle_gamma   90.00
#
_symmetry.space_group_name_H-M   'P 1'
#
loop_
_entity.id
_entity.type
_entity.pdbx_description
1 polymer ?
#
loop_
_entity_poly.entity_id
_entity_poly.type
_entity_poly.pdbx_seq_one_letter_code
_entity_poly.pdbx_strand_id
1 'polypeptide(L)'
;MNTQAFCHVVAQSIPLLLDFPTRRFSVDYDRDADVLYISFDRPQNATDSEMTDDGFLLRYRGEQLVGVTILDASLRAARDAPERP
;
A
#
# COMPACT_ATOMS: atom_id res chain seq x y z
N MET A 1 17.91 -10.93 5.37
CA MET A 1 18.26 -9.50 5.46
C MET A 1 18.96 -9.27 6.79
N ASN A 2 20.11 -8.60 6.83
CA ASN A 2 20.78 -8.28 8.10
C ASN A 2 20.14 -7.03 8.74
N THR A 3 20.38 -6.82 10.03
CA THR A 3 19.77 -5.72 10.80
C THR A 3 20.09 -4.35 10.21
N GLN A 4 21.31 -4.14 9.71
CA GLN A 4 21.72 -2.85 9.15
C GLN A 4 20.98 -2.52 7.85
N ALA A 5 20.84 -3.49 6.94
CA ALA A 5 20.08 -3.33 5.71
C ALA A 5 18.59 -3.08 6.00
N PHE A 6 18.03 -3.77 6.99
CA PHE A 6 16.65 -3.51 7.42
C PHE A 6 16.46 -2.09 7.95
N CYS A 7 17.32 -1.65 8.87
CA CYS A 7 17.26 -0.28 9.41
C CYS A 7 17.41 0.78 8.31
N HIS A 8 18.23 0.52 7.30
CA HIS A 8 18.38 1.41 6.16
C HIS A 8 17.08 1.56 5.36
N VAL A 9 16.43 0.45 5.00
CA VAL A 9 15.14 0.47 4.30
C VAL A 9 14.06 1.16 5.12
N VAL A 10 14.00 0.87 6.43
CA VAL A 10 13.07 1.55 7.34
C VAL A 10 13.33 3.06 7.34
N ALA A 11 14.57 3.50 7.49
CA ALA A 11 14.92 4.92 7.49
C ALA A 11 14.53 5.63 6.18
N GLN A 12 14.72 4.97 5.03
CA GLN A 12 14.29 5.49 3.73
C GLN A 12 12.77 5.65 3.60
N SER A 13 12.00 4.80 4.29
CA SER A 13 10.53 4.91 4.29
C SER A 13 9.98 5.97 5.24
N ILE A 14 10.74 6.40 6.27
CA ILE A 14 10.25 7.33 7.32
C ILE A 14 9.56 8.58 6.74
N PRO A 15 10.14 9.33 5.78
CA PRO A 15 9.50 10.53 5.26
C PRO A 15 8.12 10.24 4.66
N LEU A 16 8.02 9.17 3.86
CA LEU A 16 6.75 8.73 3.25
C LEU A 16 5.72 8.30 4.30
N LEU A 17 6.17 7.63 5.37
CA LEU A 17 5.30 7.21 6.47
C LEU A 17 4.81 8.39 7.32
N LEU A 18 5.63 9.44 7.47
CA LEU A 18 5.27 10.65 8.22
C LEU A 18 4.32 11.57 7.44
N ASP A 19 4.49 11.66 6.12
CA ASP A 19 3.63 12.45 5.24
C ASP A 19 2.34 11.70 4.84
N PHE A 20 2.19 10.45 5.27
CA PHE A 20 1.04 9.63 4.93
C PHE A 20 -0.25 10.25 5.50
N PRO A 21 -1.33 10.38 4.70
CA PRO A 21 -2.52 11.15 5.07
C PRO A 21 -3.31 10.58 6.26
N THR A 22 -3.03 9.33 6.65
CA THR A 22 -3.72 8.64 7.75
C THR A 22 -2.76 8.29 8.87
N ARG A 23 -3.10 8.68 10.11
CA ARG A 23 -2.26 8.47 11.30
C ARG A 23 -2.07 7.00 11.70
N ARG A 24 -3.02 6.14 11.33
CA ARG A 24 -2.99 4.71 11.64
C ARG A 24 -3.37 3.96 10.38
N PHE A 25 -2.53 3.03 9.98
CA PHE A 25 -2.81 2.15 8.87
C PHE A 25 -2.08 0.82 9.05
N SER A 26 -2.46 -0.16 8.25
CA SER A 26 -1.75 -1.42 8.10
C SER A 26 -1.48 -1.69 6.63
N VAL A 27 -0.31 -2.24 6.35
CA VAL A 27 0.11 -2.69 5.03
C VAL A 27 0.33 -4.20 5.09
N ASP A 28 -0.26 -4.93 4.15
CA ASP A 28 -0.11 -6.37 4.03
C ASP A 28 0.11 -6.74 2.57
N TYR A 29 1.17 -7.49 2.27
CA TYR A 29 1.52 -7.88 0.91
C TYR A 29 1.36 -9.39 0.77
N ASP A 30 0.35 -9.81 0.00
CA ASP A 30 0.16 -11.19 -0.39
C ASP A 30 1.02 -11.47 -1.62
N ARG A 31 2.08 -12.25 -1.41
CA ARG A 31 3.03 -12.63 -2.47
C ARG A 31 2.47 -13.65 -3.44
N ASP A 32 1.54 -14.50 -3.00
CA ASP A 32 1.00 -15.56 -3.86
C ASP A 32 -0.02 -14.98 -4.84
N ALA A 33 -0.74 -13.94 -4.42
CA ALA A 33 -1.68 -13.20 -5.26
C ALA A 33 -1.07 -11.99 -6.01
N ASP A 34 0.15 -11.55 -5.65
CA ASP A 34 0.75 -10.28 -6.07
C ASP A 34 -0.14 -9.06 -5.76
N VAL A 35 -0.67 -9.00 -4.53
CA VAL A 35 -1.61 -7.98 -4.09
C VAL A 35 -1.12 -7.28 -2.82
N LEU A 36 -1.10 -5.94 -2.85
CA LEU A 36 -0.79 -5.11 -1.68
C LEU A 36 -2.06 -4.48 -1.12
N TYR A 37 -2.35 -4.77 0.14
CA TYR A 37 -3.46 -4.20 0.90
C TYR A 37 -2.96 -3.06 1.79
N ILE A 38 -3.57 -1.88 1.66
CA ILE A 38 -3.41 -0.76 2.59
C ILE A 38 -4.75 -0.49 3.26
N SER A 39 -4.76 -0.37 4.57
CA SER A 39 -6.00 -0.22 5.34
C SER A 39 -5.85 0.90 6.36
N PHE A 40 -6.79 1.84 6.37
CA PHE A 40 -6.68 3.11 7.11
C PHE A 40 -7.43 3.10 8.45
N ASP A 41 -8.31 2.13 8.66
CA ASP A 41 -9.13 2.07 9.87
C ASP A 41 -9.47 0.63 10.27
N ARG A 42 -9.86 0.45 11.54
CA ARG A 42 -10.50 -0.76 12.04
C ARG A 42 -11.83 -0.40 12.70
N PRO A 43 -12.92 -1.16 12.46
CA PRO A 43 -12.99 -2.39 11.64
C PRO A 43 -12.85 -2.10 10.14
N GLN A 44 -12.56 -3.13 9.35
CA GLN A 44 -12.32 -3.00 7.90
C GLN A 44 -13.59 -3.13 7.03
N ASN A 45 -14.77 -3.32 7.63
CA ASN A 45 -16.03 -3.57 6.94
C ASN A 45 -16.31 -2.47 5.90
N ALA A 46 -15.87 -2.71 4.66
CA ALA A 46 -16.22 -1.91 3.51
C ALA A 46 -17.64 -2.31 3.10
N THR A 47 -18.43 -1.32 2.70
CA THR A 47 -19.77 -1.52 2.14
C THR A 47 -19.74 -1.44 0.63
N ASP A 48 -18.70 -0.83 0.06
CA ASP A 48 -18.56 -0.62 -1.37
C ASP A 48 -17.09 -0.63 -1.80
N SER A 49 -16.84 -0.82 -3.09
CA SER A 49 -15.51 -0.79 -3.67
C SER A 49 -15.54 -0.40 -5.15
N GLU A 50 -14.55 0.41 -5.54
CA GLU A 50 -14.42 0.95 -6.89
C GLU A 50 -13.06 0.56 -7.48
N MET A 51 -13.05 -0.02 -8.68
CA MET A 51 -11.81 -0.32 -9.41
C MET A 51 -11.47 0.86 -10.31
N THR A 52 -10.25 1.37 -10.18
CA THR A 52 -9.72 2.40 -11.08
C THR A 52 -9.06 1.77 -12.30
N ASP A 53 -8.99 2.51 -13.41
CA ASP A 53 -8.30 2.08 -14.63
C ASP A 53 -6.80 1.81 -14.39
N ASP A 54 -6.23 2.51 -13.41
CA ASP A 54 -4.87 2.30 -12.96
C ASP A 54 -4.77 1.13 -11.98
N GLY A 55 -5.70 0.17 -11.92
CA GLY A 55 -5.61 -1.08 -11.15
C GLY A 55 -5.53 -0.93 -9.62
N PHE A 56 -6.10 0.15 -9.08
CA PHE A 56 -6.35 0.29 -7.66
C PHE A 56 -7.81 -0.03 -7.37
N LEU A 57 -8.05 -0.91 -6.40
CA LEU A 57 -9.38 -1.16 -5.85
C LEU A 57 -9.55 -0.38 -4.55
N LEU A 58 -10.27 0.73 -4.64
CA LEU A 58 -10.60 1.61 -3.53
C LEU A 58 -11.73 0.99 -2.71
N ARG A 59 -11.59 0.91 -1.39
CA ARG A 59 -12.57 0.29 -0.47
C ARG A 59 -13.19 1.35 0.40
N TYR A 60 -14.53 1.42 0.39
CA TYR A 60 -15.29 2.46 1.07
C TYR A 60 -16.25 1.89 2.12
N ARG A 61 -16.50 2.67 3.17
CA ARG A 61 -17.64 2.50 4.08
C ARG A 61 -18.50 3.76 3.98
N GLY A 62 -19.65 3.65 3.34
CA GLY A 62 -20.38 4.84 2.89
C GLY A 62 -19.48 5.69 2.00
N GLU A 63 -19.27 6.95 2.34
CA GLU A 63 -18.39 7.87 1.60
C GLU A 63 -16.93 7.87 2.09
N GLN A 64 -16.61 7.14 3.16
CA GLN A 64 -15.28 7.14 3.74
C GLN A 64 -14.39 6.08 3.09
N LEU A 65 -13.24 6.49 2.53
CA LEU A 65 -12.21 5.56 2.07
C LEU A 65 -11.55 4.86 3.27
N VAL A 66 -11.73 3.55 3.39
CA VAL A 66 -11.21 2.73 4.50
C VAL A 66 -10.01 1.87 4.12
N GLY A 67 -9.70 1.76 2.83
CA GLY A 67 -8.48 1.10 2.38
C GLY A 67 -8.35 1.06 0.87
N VAL A 68 -7.24 0.51 0.41
CA VAL A 68 -6.92 0.31 -1.00
C VAL A 68 -6.34 -1.09 -1.17
N THR A 69 -6.71 -1.77 -2.25
CA THR A 69 -6.10 -3.02 -2.69
C THR A 69 -5.42 -2.75 -4.03
N ILE A 70 -4.14 -3.06 -4.14
CA ILE A 70 -3.32 -2.78 -5.31
C ILE A 70 -2.99 -4.10 -5.97
N LEU A 71 -3.47 -4.31 -7.19
CA LEU A 71 -3.19 -5.50 -7.99
C LEU A 71 -1.86 -5.33 -8.75
N ASP A 72 -1.23 -6.46 -9.07
CA ASP A 72 0.08 -6.53 -9.73
C ASP A 72 1.12 -5.64 -9.02
N ALA A 73 1.13 -5.69 -7.68
CA ALA A 73 1.86 -4.73 -6.86
C ALA A 73 3.37 -4.75 -7.15
N SER A 74 3.92 -5.93 -7.45
CA SER A 74 5.31 -6.10 -7.83
C SER A 74 5.71 -5.33 -9.10
N LEU A 75 4.79 -5.21 -10.07
CA LEU A 75 5.04 -4.49 -11.32
C LEU A 75 5.06 -2.96 -11.11
N ARG A 76 4.40 -2.47 -10.07
CA ARG A 76 4.34 -1.03 -9.76
C ARG A 76 5.59 -0.52 -9.09
N ALA A 77 6.22 -1.33 -8.25
CA ALA A 77 7.51 -1.01 -7.66
C ALA A 77 8.61 -0.84 -8.73
N ALA A 78 8.43 -1.44 -9.91
CA ALA A 78 9.38 -1.38 -11.02
C ALA A 78 9.15 -0.21 -11.99
N ARG A 79 7.91 0.29 -12.13
CA ARG A 79 7.57 1.34 -13.11
C ARG A 79 8.04 2.75 -12.72
N ASP A 80 8.22 3.00 -11.43
CA ASP A 80 8.76 4.27 -10.90
C ASP A 80 10.24 4.17 -10.49
N ALA A 81 10.88 3.01 -10.69
CA ALA A 81 12.31 2.90 -10.51
C ALA A 81 13.01 3.53 -11.74
N PRO A 82 13.96 4.46 -11.58
CA PRO A 82 14.81 4.86 -12.69
C PRO A 82 15.43 3.59 -13.29
N GLU A 83 15.46 3.49 -14.63
CA GLU A 83 16.07 2.37 -15.34
C GLU A 83 17.40 2.02 -14.67
N ARG A 84 17.46 0.83 -14.08
CA ARG A 84 18.66 0.39 -13.38
C ARG A 84 19.72 0.08 -14.47
N PRO A 85 20.94 0.65 -14.38
CA PRO A 85 21.97 0.49 -15.41
C PRO A 85 22.40 -0.96 -15.61
#